data_AF-A0A8J5QFT8-F1
#
_entry.id   AF-A0A8J5QFT8-F1
#
_cell.length_a   1.000
_cell.length_b   1.000
_cell.length_c   1.000
_cell.angle_alpha   90.00
_cell.angle_beta   90.00
_cell.angle_gamma   90.00
#
_symmetry.space_group_name_H-M   'P 1'
#
loop_
_entity.id
_entity.type
_entity.pdbx_description
1 polymer ?
#
loop_
_entity_poly.entity_id
_entity_poly.type
_entity_poly.pdbx_seq_one_letter_code
_entity_poly.pdbx_strand_id
1 'polypeptide(L)'
;MSQQSDYPVSERSKLRHAAELANSALLTRRHIDSKILFTTINWKDLISDQLESNPDLAQLKQTTALLDNDKKIIDVINELIKTIDRQRDQQQTISKSMADKNKYIKSLEAQIQALTRDQITKEKLINEQQAEINTLNLRINSLTNHNKLQAQDLKQMKNWSSDIEKKYQVHMNKKTETINDLKKRLTTRVRNIPSSIEYGTNKYSDSMIFNNIPSIQNTTGIVINNPNLMRIQTSLEDEANELSNNLTVVLDSLGRENYKLTKLIQSTREYFEQVNDSILELQQSNVRLIPVH
;
A
#
# COMPACT_ATOMS: atom_id res chain seq x y z
N MET A 1 -84.91 17.92 -27.27
CA MET A 1 -84.98 17.08 -28.49
C MET A 1 -83.95 15.98 -28.38
N SER A 2 -84.41 14.73 -28.34
CA SER A 2 -83.58 13.53 -28.22
C SER A 2 -82.90 13.25 -29.56
N GLN A 3 -81.57 13.37 -29.60
CA GLN A 3 -80.78 13.02 -30.77
C GLN A 3 -80.67 11.48 -30.84
N GLN A 4 -81.28 10.88 -31.87
CA GLN A 4 -81.03 9.49 -32.27
C GLN A 4 -79.58 9.37 -32.74
N SER A 5 -78.72 8.85 -31.87
CA SER A 5 -77.45 8.24 -32.26
C SER A 5 -77.68 6.76 -32.54
N ASP A 6 -77.19 6.24 -33.67
CA ASP A 6 -77.16 4.80 -33.98
C ASP A 6 -76.15 4.01 -33.09
N TYR A 7 -75.77 4.54 -31.94
CA TYR A 7 -74.70 4.03 -31.08
C TYR A 7 -75.16 3.72 -29.64
N PRO A 8 -74.64 2.64 -29.03
CA PRO A 8 -74.93 2.31 -27.65
C PRO A 8 -74.38 3.39 -26.70
N VAL A 9 -75.29 3.98 -25.91
CA VAL A 9 -75.02 5.00 -24.87
C VAL A 9 -73.89 4.59 -23.92
N SER A 10 -73.70 3.28 -23.71
CA SER A 10 -72.64 2.68 -22.90
C SER A 10 -71.22 3.04 -23.38
N GLU A 11 -70.96 3.04 -24.68
CA GLU A 11 -69.61 3.30 -25.22
C GLU A 11 -69.23 4.78 -25.13
N ARG A 12 -70.18 5.68 -25.36
CA ARG A 12 -69.98 7.12 -25.21
C ARG A 12 -69.67 7.50 -23.75
N SER A 13 -70.28 6.83 -22.79
CA SER A 13 -70.00 7.02 -21.36
C SER A 13 -68.56 6.58 -21.01
N LYS A 14 -68.12 5.43 -21.51
CA LYS A 14 -66.74 4.95 -21.33
C LYS A 14 -65.71 5.91 -21.94
N LEU A 15 -65.98 6.40 -23.15
CA LEU A 15 -65.12 7.38 -23.84
C LEU A 15 -65.02 8.69 -23.04
N ARG A 16 -66.15 9.16 -22.50
CA ARG A 16 -66.19 10.35 -21.65
C ARG A 16 -65.34 10.19 -20.40
N HIS A 17 -65.45 9.06 -19.73
CA HIS A 17 -64.63 8.79 -18.54
C HIS A 17 -63.13 8.73 -18.88
N ALA A 18 -62.76 8.10 -19.99
CA ALA A 18 -61.38 8.05 -20.46
C ALA A 18 -60.84 9.44 -20.84
N ALA A 19 -61.66 10.28 -21.49
CA ALA A 19 -61.34 11.67 -21.82
C ALA A 19 -61.17 12.54 -20.57
N GLU A 20 -62.03 12.37 -19.55
CA GLU A 20 -61.92 13.07 -18.27
C GLU A 20 -60.65 12.67 -17.52
N LEU A 21 -60.30 11.38 -17.51
CA LEU A 21 -59.07 10.88 -16.92
C LEU A 21 -57.83 11.45 -17.61
N ALA A 22 -57.79 11.42 -18.95
CA ALA A 22 -56.69 11.97 -19.73
C ALA A 22 -56.52 13.48 -19.50
N ASN A 23 -57.62 14.25 -19.56
CA ASN A 23 -57.61 15.68 -19.27
C ASN A 23 -57.19 15.99 -17.84
N SER A 24 -57.65 15.21 -16.86
CA SER A 24 -57.24 15.38 -15.46
C SER A 24 -55.75 15.15 -15.26
N ALA A 25 -55.18 14.13 -15.91
CA ALA A 25 -53.77 13.82 -15.85
C ALA A 25 -52.93 14.92 -16.51
N LEU A 26 -53.33 15.40 -17.69
CA LEU A 26 -52.64 16.48 -18.40
C LEU A 26 -52.68 17.80 -17.63
N LEU A 27 -53.84 18.19 -17.07
CA LEU A 27 -54.00 19.43 -16.30
C LEU A 27 -53.23 19.40 -14.98
N THR A 28 -53.35 18.30 -14.22
CA THR A 28 -52.66 18.16 -12.92
C THR A 28 -51.14 18.25 -13.09
N ARG A 29 -50.64 17.74 -14.21
CA ARG A 29 -49.22 17.76 -14.56
C ARG A 29 -48.81 19.01 -15.34
N ARG A 30 -49.76 19.93 -15.59
CA ARG A 30 -49.57 21.18 -16.35
C ARG A 30 -48.97 20.97 -17.74
N HIS A 31 -49.36 19.88 -18.41
CA HIS A 31 -49.03 19.67 -19.82
C HIS A 31 -49.93 20.46 -20.76
N ILE A 32 -51.13 20.82 -20.29
CA ILE A 32 -52.10 21.67 -20.98
C ILE A 32 -52.66 22.70 -19.99
N ASP A 33 -53.08 23.86 -20.49
CA ASP A 33 -53.72 24.90 -19.67
C ASP A 33 -55.26 24.81 -19.67
N SER A 34 -55.83 24.14 -20.67
CA SER A 34 -57.27 23.97 -20.85
C SER A 34 -57.63 22.55 -21.28
N LYS A 35 -58.84 22.09 -20.93
CA LYS A 35 -59.33 20.75 -21.29
C LYS A 35 -59.42 20.58 -22.80
N ILE A 36 -58.98 19.42 -23.30
CA ILE A 36 -59.19 18.98 -24.68
C ILE A 36 -60.66 18.58 -24.83
N LEU A 37 -61.32 19.19 -25.81
CA LEU A 37 -62.70 18.91 -26.18
C LEU A 37 -62.72 17.90 -27.33
N PHE A 38 -63.58 16.88 -27.23
CA PHE A 38 -63.69 15.81 -28.23
C PHE A 38 -64.98 15.96 -29.03
N THR A 39 -64.93 15.63 -30.32
CA THR A 39 -66.05 15.84 -31.25
C THR A 39 -67.29 15.03 -30.88
N THR A 40 -67.11 13.83 -30.34
CA THR A 40 -68.21 12.96 -29.92
C THR A 40 -68.77 13.30 -28.52
N ILE A 41 -67.95 13.90 -27.65
CA ILE A 41 -68.34 14.20 -26.26
C ILE A 41 -68.87 15.63 -26.13
N ASN A 42 -68.19 16.61 -26.72
CA ASN A 42 -68.40 18.05 -26.54
C ASN A 42 -68.96 18.75 -27.78
N TRP A 43 -69.61 18.02 -28.69
CA TRP A 43 -70.16 18.58 -29.95
C TRP A 43 -70.94 19.87 -29.75
N LYS A 44 -71.82 19.92 -28.74
CA LYS A 44 -72.64 21.10 -28.44
C LYS A 44 -71.81 22.33 -28.09
N ASP A 45 -70.74 22.13 -27.33
CA ASP A 45 -69.84 23.21 -26.93
C ASP A 45 -69.03 23.69 -28.15
N LEU A 46 -68.60 22.75 -29.00
CA LEU A 46 -67.76 22.99 -30.18
C LEU A 46 -68.46 23.71 -31.34
N ILE A 47 -69.79 23.65 -31.44
CA ILE A 47 -70.55 24.30 -32.53
C ILE A 47 -71.32 25.54 -32.07
N SER A 48 -71.30 25.84 -30.76
CA SER A 48 -72.18 26.83 -30.14
C SER A 48 -71.99 28.25 -30.70
N ASP A 49 -70.78 28.58 -31.13
CA ASP A 49 -70.37 29.83 -31.76
C ASP A 49 -70.67 29.90 -33.27
N GLN A 50 -70.95 28.76 -33.91
CA GLN A 50 -71.16 28.66 -35.36
C GLN A 50 -72.63 28.48 -35.77
N LEU A 51 -73.52 28.24 -34.81
CA LEU A 51 -74.93 27.96 -35.08
C LEU A 51 -75.68 29.14 -35.72
N GLU A 52 -75.32 30.38 -35.40
CA GLU A 52 -75.96 31.58 -35.97
C GLU A 52 -75.64 31.75 -37.46
N SER A 53 -74.43 31.36 -37.87
CA SER A 53 -73.97 31.49 -39.26
C SER A 53 -74.30 30.27 -40.11
N ASN A 54 -74.34 29.07 -39.51
CA ASN A 54 -74.55 27.80 -40.20
C ASN A 54 -75.51 26.89 -39.40
N PRO A 55 -76.83 27.06 -39.56
CA PRO A 55 -77.83 26.30 -38.79
C PRO A 55 -77.83 24.80 -39.12
N ASP A 56 -77.33 24.39 -40.27
CA ASP A 56 -77.26 23.00 -40.72
C ASP A 56 -76.33 22.14 -39.85
N LEU A 57 -75.37 22.76 -39.15
CA LEU A 57 -74.47 22.08 -38.20
C LEU A 57 -75.23 21.40 -37.04
N ALA A 58 -76.39 21.95 -36.65
CA ALA A 58 -77.22 21.39 -35.60
C ALA A 58 -77.88 20.06 -36.00
N GLN A 59 -77.99 19.79 -37.31
CA GLN A 59 -78.62 18.60 -37.87
C GLN A 59 -77.63 17.45 -38.12
N LEU A 60 -76.32 17.72 -38.07
CA LEU A 60 -75.29 16.71 -38.27
C LEU A 60 -75.33 15.65 -37.15
N LYS A 61 -75.29 14.39 -37.55
CA LYS A 61 -75.21 13.23 -36.65
C LYS A 61 -73.76 12.78 -36.48
N GLN A 62 -73.41 12.43 -35.25
CA GLN A 62 -72.12 11.80 -34.96
C GLN A 62 -72.07 10.42 -35.62
N THR A 63 -70.96 10.14 -36.31
CA THR A 63 -70.72 8.88 -37.02
C THR A 63 -69.86 7.91 -36.21
N THR A 64 -69.95 6.63 -36.55
CA THR A 64 -69.10 5.52 -36.07
C THR A 64 -67.61 5.89 -36.09
N ALA A 65 -67.16 6.44 -37.23
CA ALA A 65 -65.76 6.74 -37.50
C ALA A 65 -65.21 7.88 -36.63
N LEU A 66 -66.05 8.86 -36.26
CA LEU A 66 -65.65 9.93 -35.34
C LEU A 66 -65.43 9.39 -33.93
N LEU A 67 -66.25 8.44 -33.48
CA LEU A 67 -66.10 7.81 -32.17
C LEU A 67 -64.82 6.97 -32.09
N ASP A 68 -64.52 6.19 -33.14
CA ASP A 68 -63.27 5.43 -33.22
C ASP A 68 -62.05 6.35 -33.30
N ASN A 69 -62.16 7.50 -33.95
CA ASN A 69 -61.10 8.49 -34.00
C ASN A 69 -60.83 9.11 -32.62
N ASP A 70 -61.87 9.62 -31.94
CA ASP A 70 -61.75 10.17 -30.59
C ASP A 70 -61.16 9.14 -29.62
N LYS A 71 -61.55 7.85 -29.73
CA LYS A 71 -60.97 6.76 -28.94
C LYS A 71 -59.47 6.59 -29.19
N LYS A 72 -59.06 6.53 -30.45
CA LYS A 72 -57.63 6.44 -30.82
C LYS A 72 -56.84 7.64 -30.30
N ILE A 73 -57.39 8.85 -30.39
CA ILE A 73 -56.73 10.06 -29.88
C ILE A 73 -56.54 9.95 -28.36
N ILE A 74 -57.58 9.55 -27.62
CA ILE A 74 -57.48 9.37 -26.16
C ILE A 74 -56.47 8.28 -25.79
N ASP A 75 -56.44 7.17 -26.52
CA ASP A 75 -55.48 6.10 -26.30
C ASP A 75 -54.04 6.58 -26.52
N VAL A 76 -53.78 7.30 -27.62
CA VAL A 76 -52.47 7.92 -27.90
C VAL A 76 -52.07 8.90 -26.80
N ILE A 77 -52.99 9.76 -26.35
CA ILE A 77 -52.73 10.70 -25.26
C ILE A 77 -52.32 9.94 -23.99
N ASN A 78 -53.04 8.89 -23.62
CA ASN A 78 -52.74 8.09 -22.44
C ASN A 78 -51.39 7.35 -22.55
N GLU A 79 -51.05 6.84 -23.73
CA GLU A 79 -49.75 6.21 -23.99
C GLU A 79 -48.59 7.21 -23.88
N LEU A 80 -48.77 8.43 -24.40
CA LEU A 80 -47.78 9.50 -24.28
C LEU A 80 -47.57 9.91 -22.83
N ILE A 81 -48.65 10.07 -22.06
CA ILE A 81 -48.61 10.37 -20.62
C ILE A 81 -47.80 9.29 -19.86
N LYS A 82 -48.08 8.01 -20.12
CA LYS A 82 -47.34 6.88 -19.52
C LYS A 82 -45.87 6.88 -19.93
N THR A 83 -45.57 7.25 -21.17
CA THR A 83 -44.20 7.30 -21.68
C THR A 83 -43.41 8.42 -21.01
N ILE A 84 -44.01 9.61 -20.85
CA ILE A 84 -43.41 10.74 -20.15
C ILE A 84 -43.12 10.37 -18.68
N ASP A 85 -44.05 9.70 -18.00
CA ASP A 85 -43.84 9.24 -16.62
C ASP A 85 -42.65 8.30 -16.50
N ARG A 86 -42.61 7.27 -17.37
CA ARG A 86 -41.50 6.32 -17.41
C ARG A 86 -40.17 7.02 -17.64
N GLN A 87 -40.12 7.97 -18.57
CA GLN A 87 -38.90 8.74 -18.84
C GLN A 87 -38.49 9.58 -17.63
N ARG A 88 -39.44 10.21 -16.93
CA ARG A 88 -39.17 11.00 -15.74
C ARG A 88 -38.61 10.13 -14.60
N ASP A 89 -39.20 8.96 -14.37
CA ASP A 89 -38.74 8.00 -13.36
C ASP A 89 -37.33 7.48 -13.69
N GLN A 90 -37.08 7.18 -14.97
CA GLN A 90 -35.74 6.80 -15.45
C GLN A 90 -34.74 7.92 -15.24
N GLN A 91 -35.08 9.16 -15.62
CA GLN A 91 -34.20 10.32 -15.44
C GLN A 91 -33.87 10.57 -13.97
N GLN A 92 -34.85 10.42 -13.07
CA GLN A 92 -34.63 10.55 -11.63
C GLN A 92 -33.68 9.46 -11.11
N THR A 93 -33.85 8.22 -11.57
CA THR A 93 -32.99 7.08 -11.20
C THR A 93 -31.56 7.29 -11.69
N ILE A 94 -31.39 7.71 -12.94
CA ILE A 94 -30.08 8.04 -13.53
C ILE A 94 -29.42 9.19 -12.76
N SER A 95 -30.18 10.25 -12.44
CA SER A 95 -29.66 11.41 -11.71
C SER A 95 -29.17 11.03 -10.31
N LYS A 96 -29.92 10.17 -9.59
CA LYS A 96 -29.49 9.63 -8.30
C LYS A 96 -28.21 8.80 -8.42
N SER A 97 -28.16 7.88 -9.39
CA SER A 97 -26.98 7.05 -9.66
C SER A 97 -25.75 7.90 -10.00
N MET A 98 -25.90 8.94 -10.83
CA MET A 98 -24.81 9.88 -11.14
C MET A 98 -24.35 10.65 -9.90
N ALA A 99 -25.27 11.09 -9.04
CA ALA A 99 -24.92 11.77 -7.81
C ALA A 99 -24.11 10.87 -6.86
N ASP A 100 -24.48 9.59 -6.73
CA ASP A 100 -23.77 8.64 -5.89
C ASP A 100 -22.40 8.27 -6.46
N LYS A 101 -22.30 8.08 -7.79
CA LYS A 101 -21.00 7.89 -8.47
C LYS A 101 -20.08 9.11 -8.29
N ASN A 102 -20.61 10.33 -8.38
CA ASN A 102 -19.82 11.54 -8.15
C ASN A 102 -19.31 11.65 -6.70
N LYS A 103 -20.10 11.23 -5.70
CA LYS A 103 -19.63 11.15 -4.31
C LYS A 103 -18.50 10.14 -4.18
N TYR A 104 -18.63 8.99 -4.82
CA TYR A 104 -17.59 7.95 -4.81
C TYR A 104 -16.30 8.43 -5.46
N ILE A 105 -16.37 9.09 -6.62
CA ILE A 105 -15.22 9.71 -7.30
C ILE A 105 -14.51 10.69 -6.36
N LYS A 106 -15.24 11.60 -5.71
CA LYS A 106 -14.66 12.55 -4.74
C LYS A 106 -13.95 11.85 -3.58
N SER A 107 -14.51 10.72 -3.10
CA SER A 107 -13.87 9.94 -2.04
C SER A 107 -12.56 9.30 -2.50
N LEU A 108 -12.52 8.79 -3.73
CA LEU A 108 -11.30 8.23 -4.33
C LEU A 108 -10.25 9.32 -4.57
N GLU A 109 -10.65 10.48 -5.08
CA GLU A 109 -9.74 11.63 -5.25
C GLU A 109 -9.11 12.05 -3.92
N ALA A 110 -9.88 12.09 -2.83
CA ALA A 110 -9.36 12.39 -1.50
C ALA A 110 -8.36 11.33 -1.01
N GLN A 111 -8.63 10.04 -1.26
CA GLN A 111 -7.72 8.95 -0.92
C GLN A 111 -6.41 9.03 -1.73
N ILE A 112 -6.49 9.29 -3.04
CA ILE A 112 -5.31 9.49 -3.89
C ILE A 112 -4.46 10.64 -3.34
N GLN A 113 -5.07 11.78 -3.03
CA GLN A 113 -4.33 12.91 -2.45
C GLN A 113 -3.67 12.57 -1.11
N ALA A 114 -4.33 11.78 -0.25
CA ALA A 114 -3.76 11.34 1.02
C ALA A 114 -2.55 10.40 0.79
N LEU A 115 -2.68 9.42 -0.11
CA LEU A 115 -1.61 8.49 -0.47
C LEU A 115 -0.43 9.20 -1.12
N THR A 116 -0.67 10.17 -2.00
CA THR A 116 0.40 10.97 -2.61
C THR A 116 1.19 11.75 -1.56
N ARG A 117 0.51 12.33 -0.56
CA ARG A 117 1.20 13.03 0.55
C ARG A 117 2.02 12.07 1.41
N ASP A 118 1.49 10.89 1.71
CA ASP A 118 2.21 9.85 2.45
C ASP A 118 3.46 9.38 1.69
N GLN A 119 3.33 9.15 0.38
CA GLN A 119 4.45 8.78 -0.47
C GLN A 119 5.55 9.84 -0.47
N ILE A 120 5.21 11.12 -0.66
CA ILE A 120 6.19 12.23 -0.61
C ILE A 120 6.93 12.26 0.74
N THR A 121 6.19 12.01 1.83
CA THR A 121 6.78 11.99 3.18
C THR A 121 7.77 10.83 3.34
N LYS A 122 7.40 9.64 2.86
CA LYS A 122 8.27 8.45 2.87
C LYS A 122 9.51 8.63 1.99
N GLU A 123 9.36 9.19 0.80
CA GLU A 123 10.49 9.50 -0.08
C GLU A 123 11.46 10.48 0.57
N LYS A 124 10.95 11.50 1.27
CA LYS A 124 11.79 12.43 2.03
C LYS A 124 12.58 11.71 3.13
N LEU A 125 11.93 10.83 3.90
CA LEU A 125 12.59 10.05 4.94
C LEU A 125 13.68 9.14 4.37
N ILE A 126 13.42 8.46 3.25
CA ILE A 126 14.40 7.62 2.56
C ILE A 126 15.60 8.45 2.13
N ASN A 127 15.39 9.65 1.58
CA ASN A 127 16.47 10.53 1.16
C ASN A 127 17.32 11.00 2.35
N GLU A 128 16.68 11.33 3.49
CA GLU A 128 17.38 11.68 4.73
C GLU A 128 18.22 10.51 5.27
N GLN A 129 17.66 9.30 5.30
CA GLN A 129 18.38 8.08 5.69
C GLN A 129 19.54 7.77 4.75
N GLN A 130 19.36 7.95 3.44
CA GLN A 130 20.43 7.75 2.47
C GLN A 130 21.58 8.73 2.66
N ALA A 131 21.29 9.98 3.00
CA ALA A 131 22.30 10.97 3.35
C ALA A 131 23.07 10.54 4.60
N GLU A 132 22.38 10.08 5.65
CA GLU A 132 23.00 9.57 6.86
C GLU A 132 23.91 8.37 6.58
N ILE A 133 23.43 7.36 5.83
CA ILE A 133 24.22 6.20 5.41
C ILE A 133 25.51 6.64 4.69
N ASN A 134 25.41 7.62 3.79
CA ASN A 134 26.58 8.14 3.10
C ASN A 134 27.59 8.77 4.07
N THR A 135 27.12 9.55 5.06
CA THR A 135 28.01 10.12 6.08
C THR A 135 28.68 9.07 6.96
N LEU A 136 27.93 8.03 7.35
CA LEU A 136 28.46 6.91 8.13
C LEU A 136 29.50 6.12 7.33
N ASN A 137 29.26 5.87 6.06
CA ASN A 137 30.23 5.21 5.17
C ASN A 137 31.53 6.01 5.03
N LEU A 138 31.44 7.34 4.88
CA LEU A 138 32.63 8.21 4.88
C LEU A 138 33.40 8.10 6.21
N ARG A 139 32.68 8.03 7.34
CA ARG A 139 33.29 7.86 8.66
C ARG A 139 33.96 6.50 8.81
N ILE A 140 33.31 5.42 8.38
CA ILE A 140 33.88 4.06 8.37
C ILE A 140 35.17 4.02 7.56
N ASN A 141 35.18 4.61 6.36
CA ASN A 141 36.36 4.67 5.52
C ASN A 141 37.50 5.44 6.18
N SER A 142 37.20 6.58 6.81
CA SER A 142 38.18 7.36 7.58
C SER A 142 38.77 6.56 8.75
N LEU A 143 37.94 5.87 9.53
CA LEU A 143 38.38 5.07 10.66
C LEU A 143 39.19 3.85 10.21
N THR A 144 38.79 3.20 9.11
CA THR A 144 39.51 2.07 8.53
C THR A 144 40.91 2.48 8.09
N ASN A 145 41.04 3.64 7.43
CA ASN A 145 42.34 4.20 7.06
C ASN A 145 43.19 4.52 8.29
N HIS A 146 42.60 5.10 9.34
CA HIS A 146 43.30 5.39 10.59
C HIS A 146 43.80 4.11 11.28
N ASN A 147 42.96 3.08 11.39
CA ASN A 147 43.35 1.78 11.95
C ASN A 147 44.50 1.13 11.16
N LYS A 148 44.48 1.25 9.82
CA LYS A 148 45.56 0.74 8.97
C LYS A 148 46.89 1.45 9.26
N LEU A 149 46.86 2.78 9.44
CA LEU A 149 48.05 3.56 9.81
C LEU A 149 48.55 3.16 11.21
N GLN A 150 47.66 3.10 12.21
CA GLN A 150 48.02 2.67 13.56
C GLN A 150 48.64 1.25 13.58
N ALA A 151 48.10 0.31 12.80
CA ALA A 151 48.67 -1.03 12.67
C ALA A 151 50.08 -1.02 12.07
N GLN A 152 50.35 -0.13 11.12
CA GLN A 152 51.70 0.07 10.57
C GLN A 152 52.64 0.66 11.63
N ASP A 153 52.21 1.68 12.37
CA ASP A 153 52.99 2.32 13.43
C ASP A 153 53.33 1.33 14.56
N LEU A 154 52.37 0.52 14.99
CA LEU A 154 52.58 -0.54 15.97
C LEU A 154 53.59 -1.58 15.49
N LYS A 155 53.54 -1.95 14.21
CA LYS A 155 54.52 -2.85 13.61
C LYS A 155 55.92 -2.24 13.62
N GLN A 156 56.05 -0.95 13.30
CA GLN A 156 57.33 -0.25 13.37
C GLN A 156 57.85 -0.17 14.80
N MET A 157 57.01 0.21 15.77
CA MET A 157 57.39 0.25 17.18
C MET A 157 57.83 -1.12 17.71
N LYS A 158 57.13 -2.20 17.33
CA LYS A 158 57.54 -3.57 17.70
C LYS A 158 58.93 -3.89 17.17
N ASN A 159 59.22 -3.53 15.92
CA ASN A 159 60.54 -3.73 15.33
C ASN A 159 61.62 -2.92 16.08
N TRP A 160 61.37 -1.63 16.33
CA TRP A 160 62.30 -0.78 17.09
C TRP A 160 62.54 -1.31 18.52
N SER A 161 61.50 -1.77 19.20
CA SER A 161 61.63 -2.38 20.53
C SER A 161 62.52 -3.63 20.48
N SER A 162 62.32 -4.50 19.50
CA SER A 162 63.16 -5.69 19.31
C SER A 162 64.62 -5.33 19.00
N ASP A 163 64.85 -4.29 18.20
CA ASP A 163 66.20 -3.84 17.88
C ASP A 163 66.92 -3.24 19.09
N ILE A 164 66.21 -2.47 19.92
CA ILE A 164 66.73 -1.92 21.17
C ILE A 164 67.07 -3.06 22.14
N GLU A 165 66.17 -4.04 22.30
CA GLU A 165 66.38 -5.21 23.15
C GLU A 165 67.65 -5.98 22.73
N LYS A 166 67.81 -6.27 21.43
CA LYS A 166 69.01 -6.93 20.90
C LYS A 166 70.27 -6.11 21.16
N LYS A 167 70.25 -4.78 20.92
CA LYS A 167 71.40 -3.90 21.20
C LYS A 167 71.77 -3.93 22.68
N TYR A 168 70.78 -3.90 23.56
CA TYR A 168 70.98 -3.98 25.01
C TYR A 168 71.57 -5.34 25.42
N GLN A 169 71.05 -6.44 24.87
CA GLN A 169 71.57 -7.78 25.13
C GLN A 169 73.03 -7.92 24.71
N VAL A 170 73.41 -7.42 23.52
CA VAL A 170 74.80 -7.42 23.06
C VAL A 170 75.69 -6.61 24.00
N HIS A 171 75.24 -5.43 24.42
CA HIS A 171 75.98 -4.61 25.37
C HIS A 171 76.15 -5.30 26.74
N MET A 172 75.12 -6.01 27.21
CA MET A 172 75.16 -6.79 28.45
C MET A 172 76.12 -7.98 28.34
N ASN A 173 76.12 -8.68 27.21
CA ASN A 173 77.07 -9.76 26.93
C ASN A 173 78.51 -9.23 26.91
N LYS A 174 78.77 -8.10 26.23
CA LYS A 174 80.09 -7.43 26.24
C LYS A 174 80.54 -7.06 27.65
N LYS A 175 79.66 -6.45 28.45
CA LYS A 175 79.95 -6.16 29.87
C LYS A 175 80.27 -7.43 30.65
N THR A 176 79.49 -8.49 30.46
CA THR A 176 79.71 -9.80 31.08
C THR A 176 81.05 -10.41 30.68
N GLU A 177 81.43 -10.32 29.41
CA GLU A 177 82.75 -10.73 28.92
C GLU A 177 83.88 -9.92 29.56
N THR A 178 83.75 -8.59 29.65
CA THR A 178 84.75 -7.76 30.34
C THR A 178 84.87 -8.10 31.82
N ILE A 179 83.76 -8.36 32.51
CA ILE A 179 83.77 -8.84 33.91
C ILE A 179 84.49 -10.18 33.99
N ASN A 180 84.22 -11.11 33.07
CA ASN A 180 84.87 -12.40 33.02
C ASN A 180 86.37 -12.30 32.72
N ASP A 181 86.79 -11.39 31.82
CA ASP A 181 88.21 -11.13 31.55
C ASP A 181 88.90 -10.53 32.79
N LEU A 182 88.29 -9.51 33.43
CA LEU A 182 88.79 -8.93 34.68
C LEU A 182 88.89 -9.98 35.78
N LYS A 183 87.88 -10.85 35.92
CA LYS A 183 87.89 -11.98 36.87
C LYS A 183 89.01 -12.95 36.54
N LYS A 184 89.21 -13.34 35.28
CA LYS A 184 90.32 -14.20 34.85
C LYS A 184 91.67 -13.59 35.18
N ARG A 185 91.87 -12.29 34.90
CA ARG A 185 93.08 -11.53 35.25
C ARG A 185 93.32 -11.51 36.76
N LEU A 186 92.26 -11.39 37.56
CA LEU A 186 92.35 -11.42 39.01
C LEU A 186 92.76 -12.83 39.49
N THR A 187 92.16 -13.88 38.95
CA THR A 187 92.49 -15.27 39.29
C THR A 187 93.90 -15.67 38.84
N THR A 188 94.36 -15.27 37.65
CA THR A 188 95.74 -15.51 37.21
C THR A 188 96.75 -14.73 38.05
N ARG A 189 96.42 -13.51 38.46
CA ARG A 189 97.24 -12.75 39.41
C ARG A 189 97.27 -13.43 40.78
N VAL A 190 96.16 -13.98 41.27
CA VAL A 190 96.10 -14.79 42.50
C VAL A 190 96.88 -16.10 42.38
N ARG A 191 96.88 -16.76 41.21
CA ARG A 191 97.69 -17.97 40.95
C ARG A 191 99.20 -17.71 40.88
N ASN A 192 99.61 -16.46 40.63
CA ASN A 192 101.01 -16.03 40.64
C ASN A 192 101.43 -15.39 41.97
N ILE A 193 100.59 -15.46 43.00
CA ILE A 193 101.00 -15.20 44.39
C ILE A 193 101.39 -16.56 44.98
N PRO A 194 102.65 -16.79 45.38
CA PRO A 194 103.01 -17.98 46.13
C PRO A 194 102.48 -17.82 47.56
N SER A 195 101.38 -18.51 47.86
CA SER A 195 100.90 -18.71 49.23
C SER A 195 100.25 -20.10 49.25
N SER A 196 100.91 -21.17 49.71
CA SER A 196 101.04 -21.47 51.15
C SER A 196 100.10 -20.61 51.99
N ILE A 197 98.92 -21.15 52.28
CA ILE A 197 98.15 -21.00 53.53
C ILE A 197 96.74 -21.58 53.28
N GLU A 198 96.48 -22.74 53.90
CA GLU A 198 95.13 -23.22 54.19
C GLU A 198 94.48 -22.31 55.25
N TYR A 199 93.30 -21.77 54.94
CA TYR A 199 92.22 -21.51 55.89
C TYR A 199 90.94 -21.67 55.04
N GLY A 200 90.08 -22.66 55.28
CA GLY A 200 89.31 -22.78 56.51
C GLY A 200 88.29 -21.65 56.56
N THR A 201 87.05 -21.88 56.06
CA THR A 201 85.78 -21.51 56.71
C THR A 201 84.54 -21.55 55.79
N ASN A 202 83.53 -22.24 56.33
CA ASN A 202 82.09 -21.97 56.36
C ASN A 202 81.27 -21.81 55.06
N LYS A 203 80.56 -22.91 54.78
CA LYS A 203 79.24 -22.93 54.14
C LYS A 203 78.14 -22.72 55.19
N TYR A 204 77.64 -21.50 55.28
CA TYR A 204 76.29 -21.09 55.66
C TYR A 204 76.09 -19.83 54.80
N SER A 205 74.97 -19.51 54.17
CA SER A 205 73.57 -19.91 54.13
C SER A 205 73.12 -19.43 52.71
N ASP A 206 71.93 -19.54 52.17
CA ASP A 206 70.61 -19.40 52.75
C ASP A 206 69.59 -19.55 51.61
N SER A 207 68.34 -19.74 52.00
CA SER A 207 67.12 -19.56 51.20
C SER A 207 66.81 -20.63 50.14
N MET A 208 66.05 -21.61 50.63
CA MET A 208 64.97 -22.28 49.91
C MET A 208 64.16 -21.27 49.08
N ILE A 209 64.09 -21.48 47.76
CA ILE A 209 63.01 -20.94 46.93
C ILE A 209 62.10 -22.12 46.61
N PHE A 210 60.91 -22.08 47.21
CA PHE A 210 59.83 -23.01 46.95
C PHE A 210 59.44 -23.01 45.46
N ASN A 211 59.14 -24.20 44.95
CA ASN A 211 58.43 -24.45 43.70
C ASN A 211 57.21 -23.54 43.59
N ASN A 212 57.30 -22.48 42.77
CA ASN A 212 56.15 -21.89 42.11
C ASN A 212 56.14 -22.42 40.69
N ILE A 213 55.33 -23.46 40.45
CA ILE A 213 54.85 -23.80 39.12
C ILE A 213 53.67 -22.86 38.87
N PRO A 214 53.73 -21.90 37.95
CA PRO A 214 52.52 -21.22 37.53
C PRO A 214 51.74 -22.19 36.63
N SER A 215 50.67 -22.78 37.16
CA SER A 215 49.69 -23.45 36.33
C SER A 215 48.91 -22.40 35.53
N ILE A 216 49.20 -22.31 34.24
CA ILE A 216 48.33 -21.61 33.28
C ILE A 216 47.09 -22.49 33.09
N GLN A 217 46.00 -22.16 33.78
CA GLN A 217 44.69 -22.68 33.42
C GLN A 217 44.26 -22.02 32.11
N ASN A 218 44.29 -22.80 31.03
CA ASN A 218 43.77 -22.40 29.73
C ASN A 218 42.24 -22.56 29.76
N THR A 219 41.53 -21.60 30.34
CA THR A 219 40.08 -21.51 30.16
C THR A 219 39.82 -20.99 28.77
N THR A 220 39.38 -21.87 27.87
CA THR A 220 38.81 -21.53 26.55
C THR A 220 37.43 -20.88 26.67
N GLY A 221 37.31 -19.92 27.57
CA GLY A 221 36.16 -19.05 27.72
C GLY A 221 36.72 -17.67 28.06
N ILE A 222 36.47 -16.70 27.18
CA ILE A 222 36.77 -15.30 27.46
C ILE A 222 35.90 -14.90 28.65
N VAL A 223 36.42 -15.01 29.87
CA VAL A 223 35.79 -14.39 31.03
C VAL A 223 36.12 -12.91 30.92
N ILE A 224 35.20 -12.17 30.31
CA ILE A 224 35.25 -10.71 30.23
C ILE A 224 35.07 -10.17 31.66
N ASN A 225 36.17 -10.00 32.39
CA ASN A 225 36.18 -9.44 33.74
C ASN A 225 36.04 -7.91 33.74
N ASN A 226 35.31 -7.37 32.75
CA ASN A 226 35.08 -5.95 32.59
C ASN A 226 33.55 -5.72 32.48
N PRO A 227 32.91 -5.17 33.53
CA PRO A 227 31.45 -5.04 33.59
C PRO A 227 30.88 -4.18 32.45
N ASN A 228 31.69 -3.30 31.84
CA ASN A 228 31.28 -2.50 30.69
C ASN A 228 31.20 -3.32 29.39
N LEU A 229 32.11 -4.27 29.18
CA LEU A 229 32.10 -5.13 27.99
C LEU A 229 30.99 -6.19 28.07
N MET A 230 30.67 -6.67 29.27
CA MET A 230 29.54 -7.59 29.49
C MET A 230 28.19 -6.91 29.20
N ARG A 231 28.03 -5.63 29.57
CA ARG A 231 26.84 -4.83 29.22
C ARG A 231 26.71 -4.58 27.71
N ILE A 232 27.83 -4.37 27.02
CA ILE A 232 27.83 -4.19 25.56
C ILE A 232 27.42 -5.50 24.87
N GLN A 233 27.91 -6.65 25.35
CA GLN A 233 27.54 -7.95 24.78
C GLN A 233 26.05 -8.27 25.00
N THR A 234 25.50 -8.04 26.19
CA THR A 234 24.06 -8.24 26.43
C THR A 234 23.22 -7.27 25.59
N SER A 235 23.64 -6.01 25.43
CA SER A 235 22.94 -5.02 24.59
C SER A 235 22.95 -5.42 23.11
N LEU A 236 24.05 -5.97 22.61
CA LEU A 236 24.15 -6.47 21.23
C LEU A 236 23.30 -7.72 21.00
N GLU A 237 23.23 -8.62 21.98
CA GLU A 237 22.36 -9.80 21.93
C GLU A 237 20.88 -9.40 21.97
N ASP A 238 20.50 -8.41 22.79
CA ASP A 238 19.14 -7.87 22.85
C ASP A 238 18.75 -7.16 21.54
N GLU A 239 19.62 -6.32 20.97
CA GLU A 239 19.39 -5.67 19.67
C GLU A 239 19.29 -6.68 18.52
N ALA A 240 20.13 -7.72 18.52
CA ALA A 240 20.07 -8.79 17.52
C ALA A 240 18.75 -9.59 17.61
N ASN A 241 18.29 -9.87 18.83
CA ASN A 241 17.01 -10.55 19.06
C ASN A 241 15.82 -9.66 18.68
N GLU A 242 15.85 -8.37 18.97
CA GLU A 242 14.83 -7.40 18.57
C GLU A 242 14.75 -7.27 17.05
N LEU A 243 15.90 -7.19 16.37
CA LEU A 243 15.98 -7.17 14.91
C LEU A 243 15.41 -8.45 14.28
N SER A 244 15.73 -9.61 14.85
CA SER A 244 15.21 -10.92 14.41
C SER A 244 13.68 -11.00 14.55
N ASN A 245 13.14 -10.51 15.67
CA ASN A 245 11.69 -10.44 15.89
C ASN A 245 11.01 -9.49 14.88
N ASN A 246 11.59 -8.31 14.65
CA ASN A 246 11.07 -7.35 13.69
C ASN A 246 11.08 -7.90 12.25
N LEU A 247 12.16 -8.60 11.85
CA LEU A 247 12.23 -9.30 10.56
C LEU A 247 11.18 -10.38 10.41
N THR A 248 10.90 -11.13 11.48
CA THR A 248 9.86 -12.17 11.50
C THR A 248 8.48 -11.56 11.29
N VAL A 249 8.17 -10.43 11.93
CA VAL A 249 6.91 -9.70 11.75
C VAL A 249 6.77 -9.19 10.31
N VAL A 250 7.85 -8.68 9.71
CA VAL A 250 7.86 -8.22 8.32
C VAL A 250 7.64 -9.39 7.36
N LEU A 251 8.29 -10.53 7.59
CA LEU A 251 8.11 -11.75 6.79
C LEU A 251 6.67 -12.25 6.85
N ASP A 252 6.05 -12.27 8.04
CA ASP A 252 4.65 -12.64 8.21
C ASP A 252 3.70 -11.65 7.50
N SER A 253 4.00 -10.35 7.57
CA SER A 253 3.23 -9.33 6.86
C SER A 253 3.31 -9.50 5.35
N LEU A 254 4.52 -9.69 4.80
CA LEU A 254 4.74 -9.96 3.37
C LEU A 254 4.06 -11.25 2.93
N GLY A 255 4.10 -12.31 3.75
CA GLY A 255 3.39 -13.56 3.50
C GLY A 255 1.88 -13.36 3.38
N ARG A 256 1.27 -12.58 4.29
CA ARG A 256 -0.17 -12.24 4.24
C ARG A 256 -0.51 -11.37 3.03
N GLU A 257 0.34 -10.43 2.67
CA GLU A 257 0.12 -9.55 1.52
C GLU A 257 0.24 -10.31 0.19
N ASN A 258 1.25 -11.18 0.06
CA ASN A 258 1.37 -12.08 -1.08
C ASN A 258 0.16 -13.02 -1.23
N TYR A 259 -0.39 -13.51 -0.11
CA TYR A 259 -1.62 -14.29 -0.14
C TYR A 259 -2.82 -13.47 -0.66
N LYS A 260 -2.96 -12.21 -0.22
CA LYS A 260 -4.00 -11.29 -0.74
C LYS A 260 -3.82 -11.02 -2.23
N LEU A 261 -2.59 -10.79 -2.69
CA LEU A 261 -2.28 -10.59 -4.11
C LEU A 261 -2.61 -11.83 -4.95
N THR A 262 -2.30 -13.01 -4.43
CA THR A 262 -2.66 -14.28 -5.08
C THR A 262 -4.17 -14.42 -5.23
N LYS A 263 -4.92 -14.10 -4.16
CA LYS A 263 -6.38 -14.13 -4.19
C LYS A 263 -6.97 -13.09 -5.16
N LEU A 264 -6.36 -11.91 -5.26
CA LEU A 264 -6.74 -10.88 -6.22
C LEU A 264 -6.52 -11.35 -7.66
N ILE A 265 -5.36 -11.95 -7.95
CA ILE A 265 -5.05 -12.53 -9.27
C ILE A 265 -6.09 -13.60 -9.62
N GLN A 266 -6.41 -14.49 -8.68
CA GLN A 266 -7.40 -15.53 -8.88
C GLN A 266 -8.80 -14.95 -9.18
N SER A 267 -9.26 -13.99 -8.40
CA SER A 267 -10.56 -13.33 -8.65
C SER A 267 -10.58 -12.57 -9.98
N THR A 268 -9.46 -11.99 -10.39
CA THR A 268 -9.33 -11.30 -11.68
C THR A 268 -9.41 -12.29 -12.83
N ARG A 269 -8.76 -13.45 -12.69
CA ARG A 269 -8.82 -14.53 -13.67
C ARG A 269 -10.25 -15.07 -13.81
N GLU A 270 -10.92 -15.36 -12.69
CA GLU A 270 -12.32 -15.81 -12.67
C GLU A 270 -13.26 -14.79 -13.34
N TYR A 271 -13.04 -13.50 -13.09
CA TYR A 271 -13.80 -12.43 -13.76
C TYR A 271 -13.57 -12.45 -15.28
N PHE A 272 -12.33 -12.56 -15.74
CA PHE A 272 -12.04 -12.62 -17.17
C PHE A 272 -12.59 -13.89 -17.83
N GLU A 273 -12.54 -15.03 -17.14
CA GLU A 273 -13.19 -16.27 -17.61
C GLU A 273 -14.70 -16.08 -17.77
N GLN A 274 -15.39 -15.52 -16.77
CA GLN A 274 -16.83 -15.22 -16.85
C GLN A 274 -17.19 -14.24 -17.98
N VAL A 275 -16.39 -13.20 -18.17
CA VAL A 275 -16.59 -12.23 -19.26
C VAL A 275 -16.40 -12.92 -20.61
N ASN A 276 -15.37 -13.76 -20.74
CA ASN A 276 -15.09 -14.47 -21.98
C ASN A 276 -16.19 -15.48 -22.32
N ASP A 277 -16.70 -16.19 -21.32
CA ASP A 277 -17.85 -17.09 -21.47
C ASP A 277 -19.12 -16.33 -21.90
N SER A 278 -19.38 -15.17 -21.29
CA SER A 278 -20.52 -14.31 -21.65
C SER A 278 -20.41 -13.78 -23.09
N ILE A 279 -19.20 -13.43 -23.54
CA ILE A 279 -18.95 -13.00 -24.93
C ILE A 279 -19.17 -14.16 -25.90
N LEU A 280 -18.72 -15.37 -25.56
CA LEU A 280 -18.95 -16.57 -26.34
C LEU A 280 -20.44 -16.89 -26.47
N GLU A 281 -21.22 -16.79 -25.40
CA GLU A 281 -22.68 -16.94 -25.44
C GLU A 281 -23.35 -15.87 -26.33
N LEU A 282 -22.92 -14.61 -26.24
CA LEU A 282 -23.43 -13.53 -27.09
C LEU A 282 -23.09 -13.73 -28.58
N GLN A 283 -21.93 -14.30 -28.89
CA GLN A 283 -21.56 -14.65 -30.26
C GLN A 283 -22.39 -15.82 -30.80
N GLN A 284 -22.59 -16.87 -30.00
CA GLN A 284 -23.39 -18.03 -30.41
C GLN A 284 -24.88 -17.70 -30.57
N SER A 285 -25.42 -16.79 -29.76
CA SER A 285 -26.80 -16.29 -29.87
C SER A 285 -26.99 -15.38 -31.09
N ASN A 286 -26.01 -14.54 -31.43
CA ASN A 286 -26.06 -13.73 -32.65
C ASN A 286 -25.97 -14.55 -33.95
N VAL A 287 -25.25 -15.66 -33.96
CA VAL A 287 -25.17 -16.56 -35.14
C VAL A 287 -26.51 -17.29 -35.38
N ARG A 288 -27.35 -17.49 -34.36
CA ARG A 288 -28.68 -18.10 -34.50
C ARG A 288 -29.78 -17.14 -34.97
N LEU A 289 -29.51 -15.83 -35.04
CA LEU A 289 -30.50 -14.79 -35.40
C LEU A 289 -30.36 -14.27 -36.84
N ILE A 290 -29.51 -14.87 -37.67
CA ILE A 290 -29.51 -14.62 -39.12
C ILE A 290 -30.36 -15.73 -39.78
N PRO A 291 -31.66 -15.53 -40.02
CA PRO A 291 -32.37 -16.36 -40.96
C PRO A 291 -31.73 -16.11 -42.33
N VAL A 292 -31.13 -17.15 -42.88
CA VAL A 292 -30.77 -17.22 -44.30
C VAL A 292 -32.09 -17.13 -45.06
N HIS A 293 -32.40 -15.94 -45.58
CA HIS A 293 -33.35 -15.74 -46.67
C HIS A 293 -32.68 -16.07 -47.99
#